data_AF-A0AAV1QVA9-F1
#
_entry.id   AF-A0AAV1QVA9-F1
#
_cell.length_a   1.000
_cell.length_b   1.000
_cell.length_c   1.000
_cell.angle_alpha   90.00
_cell.angle_beta   90.00
_cell.angle_gamma   90.00
#
_symmetry.space_group_name_H-M   'P 1'
#
loop_
_entity.id
_entity.type
_entity.pdbx_description
1 polymer ?
#
loop_
_entity_poly.entity_id
_entity_poly.type
_entity_poly.pdbx_seq_one_letter_code
_entity_poly.pdbx_strand_id
1 'polypeptide(L)'
;MQSDVWGSISDQGVVTHITGGNFAQSSITINGWLRDFLWAQASQVIQSYGSALSAYGLFFLGAHFVWAFSLMFLFSGRGYWQELIESIVWAHNKLKVAPATQPRALSIIQGRAVGVTHYLLGGIATTWAFFLARIIADPLHVRPIAHAIWDPHFGQPAVEAFTRGGALGPVNIAYSGVYQWWYTIGLRTNEDLYIGALFLLFLSAVSLLGGWLHLQPKWKPSVSWFKNAESRLNHHLSGLFGVSSLAWTGHLVHVAIPGSRGEYVRWNNFLDVLPHPQGLGPLFTGQWNLYAQNPDSSSHLFGTSQGAGTAVLTLLGGFHPQTQSLWLTDIAHHHLAIAFLFLVAGHMYRTNFGIGHSIKDLLEAHIPPGGRLGRGHKGLYDTINNSLHFQLGLALASLGVITSLVAQHMYSLPAYAFIAQDFTTQAALYTHHQYIAGFIMTGAFAHGAIFFIRDYNPEQNEDNVLARMLDHKEAIISHLSWASLFLGFHTLGLYVHNDVMLAFGTPEKQILIEPIFAQWIQSAHGKTSYGFDVLLSSTNSPAFNAGRSIWLPGWLNAVNENSNSLFLTIGPGDFLVHHAIALGLHTTTLILVKGALDARGSKLMPDKKDFGYSFPCDGPGRG
;
A
#
# COMPACT_ATOMS: atom_id res chain seq x y z
N MET A 1 22.93 17.08 -9.06
CA MET A 1 21.69 17.67 -8.52
C MET A 1 20.97 16.55 -7.79
N GLN A 2 20.98 16.66 -6.47
CA GLN A 2 20.66 15.62 -5.49
C GLN A 2 19.15 15.62 -5.20
N SER A 3 18.69 14.69 -4.36
CA SER A 3 17.30 14.32 -4.00
C SER A 3 16.35 15.45 -3.52
N ASP A 4 16.24 16.55 -4.26
CA ASP A 4 15.21 17.56 -4.06
C ASP A 4 14.00 17.18 -4.91
N VAL A 5 13.20 16.24 -4.37
CA VAL A 5 11.99 15.67 -4.99
C VAL A 5 10.94 16.73 -5.40
N TRP A 6 11.16 18.00 -5.07
CA TRP A 6 10.18 19.08 -5.17
C TRP A 6 10.82 20.42 -5.58
N GLY A 7 11.76 20.44 -6.53
CA GLY A 7 12.35 21.68 -7.05
C GLY A 7 12.16 21.85 -8.56
N SER A 8 11.91 23.08 -9.02
CA SER A 8 11.98 23.46 -10.44
C SER A 8 13.35 24.06 -10.75
N ILE A 9 13.86 23.79 -11.95
CA ILE A 9 15.13 24.35 -12.44
C ILE A 9 14.80 25.39 -13.50
N SER A 10 15.30 26.62 -13.35
CA SER A 10 15.13 27.66 -14.37
C SER A 10 16.06 27.44 -15.57
N ASP A 11 15.77 28.09 -16.70
CA ASP A 11 16.61 28.07 -17.90
C ASP A 11 18.05 28.60 -17.66
N GLN A 12 18.28 29.24 -16.51
CA GLN A 12 19.59 29.73 -16.07
C GLN A 12 20.31 28.78 -15.09
N GLY A 13 19.76 27.58 -14.86
CA GLY A 13 20.33 26.57 -13.96
C GLY A 13 20.11 26.84 -12.47
N VAL A 14 19.19 27.76 -12.11
CA VAL A 14 18.86 28.05 -10.70
C VAL A 14 17.79 27.08 -10.24
N VAL A 15 18.04 26.38 -9.13
CA VAL A 15 17.10 25.43 -8.51
C VAL A 15 16.23 26.18 -7.50
N THR A 16 14.91 26.17 -7.69
CA THR A 16 13.91 26.70 -6.76
C THR A 16 13.13 25.56 -6.13
N HIS A 17 13.21 25.43 -4.80
CA HIS A 17 12.58 24.36 -4.03
C HIS A 17 11.17 24.76 -3.55
N ILE A 18 10.22 23.81 -3.54
CA ILE A 18 8.87 24.00 -2.97
C ILE A 18 8.93 24.15 -1.43
N THR A 19 9.96 23.60 -0.79
CA THR A 19 10.29 23.81 0.63
C THR A 19 11.48 24.77 0.75
N GLY A 20 11.49 25.67 1.74
CA GLY A 20 12.51 26.72 1.89
C GLY A 20 13.94 26.26 2.29
N GLY A 21 14.43 25.12 1.80
CA GLY A 21 15.76 24.59 2.11
C GLY A 21 16.20 23.44 1.18
N ASN A 22 17.51 23.24 1.09
CA ASN A 22 18.19 22.17 0.34
C ASN A 22 18.24 20.89 1.20
N PHE A 23 17.63 19.80 0.74
CA PHE A 23 17.55 18.55 1.50
C PHE A 23 18.93 17.95 1.83
N ALA A 24 19.91 18.08 0.93
CA ALA A 24 21.25 17.54 1.13
C ALA A 24 21.99 18.20 2.32
N GLN A 25 21.64 19.45 2.64
CA GLN A 25 22.22 20.20 3.75
C GLN A 25 21.37 20.13 5.03
N SER A 26 20.04 20.02 4.90
CA SER A 26 19.14 19.99 6.06
C SER A 26 19.03 18.61 6.71
N SER A 27 19.11 17.54 5.91
CA SER A 27 18.97 16.15 6.38
C SER A 27 20.11 15.64 7.26
N ILE A 28 21.25 16.35 7.33
CA ILE A 28 22.43 15.97 8.12
C ILE A 28 22.42 16.53 9.56
N THR A 29 21.42 17.35 9.92
CA THR A 29 21.25 17.96 11.26
C THR A 29 19.82 17.78 11.77
N ILE A 30 19.61 17.62 13.08
CA ILE A 30 18.26 17.56 13.68
C ILE A 30 17.53 18.87 13.48
N ASN A 31 18.19 20.02 13.64
CA ASN A 31 17.50 21.30 13.46
C ASN A 31 17.10 21.53 11.99
N GLY A 32 17.93 21.11 11.04
CA GLY A 32 17.58 21.12 9.61
C GLY A 32 16.45 20.14 9.30
N TRP A 33 16.50 18.91 9.81
CA TRP A 33 15.46 17.91 9.61
C TRP A 33 14.12 18.32 10.24
N LEU A 34 14.13 18.83 11.48
CA LEU A 34 12.93 19.32 12.15
C LEU A 34 12.36 20.55 11.45
N ARG A 35 13.17 21.51 11.01
CA ARG A 35 12.72 22.73 10.32
C ARG A 35 12.19 22.43 8.90
N ASP A 36 12.90 21.62 8.12
CA ASP A 36 12.68 21.50 6.68
C ASP A 36 11.94 20.21 6.27
N PHE A 37 11.98 19.16 7.09
CA PHE A 37 11.26 17.90 6.79
C PHE A 37 10.02 17.76 7.67
N LEU A 38 10.18 17.87 9.00
CA LEU A 38 9.07 17.74 9.94
C LEU A 38 8.18 18.98 9.93
N TRP A 39 8.78 20.18 9.94
CA TRP A 39 8.05 21.45 9.93
C TRP A 39 7.76 22.00 8.54
N ALA A 40 8.43 21.66 7.43
CA ALA A 40 7.96 22.17 6.13
C ALA A 40 6.65 21.49 5.69
N GLN A 41 6.55 20.17 5.86
CA GLN A 41 5.32 19.40 5.61
C GLN A 41 4.27 19.62 6.69
N ALA A 42 4.69 19.71 7.96
CA ALA A 42 3.76 20.09 9.01
C ALA A 42 3.46 21.59 9.00
N SER A 43 4.22 22.50 8.38
CA SER A 43 3.91 23.95 8.41
C SER A 43 2.64 24.23 7.66
N GLN A 44 2.33 23.50 6.59
CA GLN A 44 1.04 23.65 5.92
C GLN A 44 -0.12 23.20 6.82
N VAL A 45 0.10 22.19 7.68
CA VAL A 45 -0.88 21.65 8.65
C VAL A 45 -0.89 22.44 9.97
N ILE A 46 0.25 22.95 10.43
CA ILE A 46 0.50 23.64 11.70
C ILE A 46 0.20 25.13 11.54
N GLN A 47 0.56 25.74 10.42
CA GLN A 47 0.06 27.07 10.07
C GLN A 47 -1.45 27.02 9.74
N SER A 48 -2.01 25.85 9.41
CA SER A 48 -3.47 25.70 9.40
C SER A 48 -4.06 25.94 10.79
N TYR A 49 -3.43 25.45 11.88
CA TYR A 49 -3.90 25.64 13.26
C TYR A 49 -3.90 27.10 13.72
N GLY A 50 -3.06 27.96 13.12
CA GLY A 50 -3.05 29.41 13.33
C GLY A 50 -3.88 30.21 12.33
N SER A 51 -4.59 29.56 11.41
CA SER A 51 -5.37 30.20 10.34
C SER A 51 -6.86 29.86 10.42
N ALA A 52 -7.68 30.56 9.61
CA ALA A 52 -9.09 30.22 9.43
C ALA A 52 -9.32 28.80 8.86
N LEU A 53 -8.28 28.10 8.42
CA LEU A 53 -8.33 26.74 7.88
C LEU A 53 -8.08 25.63 8.93
N SER A 54 -7.85 25.99 10.20
CA SER A 54 -7.60 25.04 11.30
C SER A 54 -8.70 23.98 11.44
N ALA A 55 -9.95 24.37 11.20
CA ALA A 55 -11.09 23.46 11.19
C ALA A 55 -10.96 22.39 10.10
N TYR A 56 -10.45 22.70 8.91
CA TYR A 56 -10.26 21.73 7.82
C TYR A 56 -9.13 20.75 8.09
N GLY A 57 -8.05 21.18 8.76
CA GLY A 57 -7.02 20.26 9.24
C GLY A 57 -7.57 19.25 10.24
N LEU A 58 -8.45 19.69 11.15
CA LEU A 58 -9.18 18.84 12.09
C LEU A 58 -10.24 17.97 11.42
N PHE A 59 -10.93 18.47 10.39
CA PHE A 59 -11.87 17.68 9.59
C PHE A 59 -11.16 16.68 8.68
N PHE A 60 -9.96 16.98 8.18
CA PHE A 60 -9.14 16.04 7.42
C PHE A 60 -8.63 14.91 8.32
N LEU A 61 -8.11 15.24 9.50
CA LEU A 61 -7.76 14.24 10.53
C LEU A 61 -9.00 13.48 11.01
N GLY A 62 -10.13 14.16 11.18
CA GLY A 62 -11.41 13.58 11.56
C GLY A 62 -11.98 12.68 10.47
N ALA A 63 -11.85 13.03 9.19
CA ALA A 63 -12.29 12.23 8.05
C ALA A 63 -11.36 11.06 7.80
N HIS A 64 -10.05 11.22 7.98
CA HIS A 64 -9.08 10.11 7.96
C HIS A 64 -9.27 9.20 9.16
N PHE A 65 -9.57 9.75 10.33
CA PHE A 65 -9.97 8.99 11.51
C PHE A 65 -11.27 8.26 11.23
N VAL A 66 -12.31 8.89 10.68
CA VAL A 66 -13.58 8.25 10.31
C VAL A 66 -13.40 7.20 9.21
N TRP A 67 -12.50 7.41 8.25
CA TRP A 67 -12.21 6.46 7.17
C TRP A 67 -11.40 5.27 7.69
N ALA A 68 -10.38 5.51 8.51
CA ALA A 68 -9.68 4.48 9.27
C ALA A 68 -10.63 3.74 10.23
N PHE A 69 -11.54 4.45 10.89
CA PHE A 69 -12.57 3.91 11.78
C PHE A 69 -13.61 3.09 11.01
N SER A 70 -13.93 3.47 9.77
CA SER A 70 -14.80 2.71 8.84
C SER A 70 -14.11 1.45 8.30
N LEU A 71 -12.82 1.52 8.01
CA LEU A 71 -11.97 0.34 7.75
C LEU A 71 -11.88 -0.56 8.99
N MET A 72 -11.81 0.03 10.19
CA MET A 72 -11.87 -0.72 11.45
C MET A 72 -13.24 -1.38 11.66
N PHE A 73 -14.35 -0.81 11.21
CA PHE A 73 -15.67 -1.49 11.17
C PHE A 73 -15.69 -2.71 10.24
N LEU A 74 -14.88 -2.71 9.17
CA LEU A 74 -14.74 -3.83 8.24
C LEU A 74 -13.86 -4.97 8.80
N PHE A 75 -12.83 -4.63 9.59
CA PHE A 75 -11.78 -5.58 9.99
C PHE A 75 -11.68 -5.93 11.48
N SER A 76 -12.26 -5.15 12.40
CA SER A 76 -12.16 -5.41 13.85
C SER A 76 -13.22 -6.40 14.37
N GLY A 77 -12.84 -7.21 15.37
CA GLY A 77 -13.71 -8.19 16.02
C GLY A 77 -14.55 -7.60 17.18
N ARG A 78 -15.55 -8.36 17.62
CA ARG A 78 -16.54 -8.03 18.69
C ARG A 78 -15.97 -7.33 19.94
N GLY A 79 -14.75 -7.69 20.37
CA GLY A 79 -14.14 -7.17 21.60
C GLY A 79 -13.78 -5.68 21.54
N TYR A 80 -13.36 -5.17 20.39
CA TYR A 80 -12.95 -3.76 20.25
C TYR A 80 -14.14 -2.79 20.41
N TRP A 81 -15.31 -3.17 19.90
CA TRP A 81 -16.52 -2.35 19.95
C TRP A 81 -17.21 -2.34 21.30
N GLN A 82 -17.09 -3.44 22.05
CA GLN A 82 -17.71 -3.54 23.36
C GLN A 82 -17.11 -2.52 24.32
N GLU A 83 -15.77 -2.38 24.36
CA GLU A 83 -15.12 -1.44 25.28
C GLU A 83 -15.29 0.03 24.89
N LEU A 84 -15.32 0.36 23.59
CA LEU A 84 -15.57 1.74 23.13
C LEU A 84 -17.01 2.17 23.42
N ILE A 85 -17.98 1.29 23.15
CA ILE A 85 -19.40 1.57 23.43
C ILE A 85 -19.63 1.61 24.94
N GLU A 86 -19.02 0.73 25.74
CA GLU A 86 -19.09 0.78 27.21
C GLU A 86 -18.48 2.07 27.76
N SER A 87 -17.38 2.56 27.19
CA SER A 87 -16.75 3.84 27.57
C SER A 87 -17.61 5.05 27.21
N ILE A 88 -18.22 5.06 26.02
CA ILE A 88 -19.15 6.12 25.58
C ILE A 88 -20.44 6.09 26.41
N VAL A 89 -20.97 4.91 26.72
CA VAL A 89 -22.16 4.74 27.57
C VAL A 89 -21.87 5.17 29.01
N TRP A 90 -20.70 4.83 29.55
CA TRP A 90 -20.25 5.33 30.85
C TRP A 90 -20.17 6.86 30.86
N ALA A 91 -19.60 7.47 29.81
CA ALA A 91 -19.51 8.92 29.67
C ALA A 91 -20.89 9.59 29.52
N HIS A 92 -21.78 9.03 28.69
CA HIS A 92 -23.15 9.54 28.51
C HIS A 92 -23.98 9.44 29.80
N ASN A 93 -23.82 8.36 30.57
CA ASN A 93 -24.49 8.18 31.86
C ASN A 93 -23.94 9.16 32.92
N LYS A 94 -22.63 9.39 32.95
CA LYS A 94 -22.01 10.38 33.85
C LYS A 94 -22.34 11.82 33.50
N LEU A 95 -22.40 12.15 32.21
CA LEU A 95 -22.68 13.50 31.70
C LEU A 95 -24.19 13.77 31.48
N LYS A 96 -25.05 12.78 31.74
CA LYS A 96 -26.52 12.82 31.53
C LYS A 96 -26.96 13.22 30.11
N VAL A 97 -26.17 12.89 29.10
CA VAL A 97 -26.50 13.13 27.69
C VAL A 97 -27.29 11.93 27.16
N ALA A 98 -28.56 12.14 26.81
CA ALA A 98 -29.50 11.12 26.29
C ALA A 98 -29.66 9.84 27.15
N PRO A 99 -30.13 9.95 28.41
CA PRO A 99 -30.24 8.82 29.35
C PRO A 99 -31.27 7.75 28.99
N ALA A 100 -32.14 7.99 28.00
CA ALA A 100 -33.20 7.07 27.59
C ALA A 100 -32.80 6.12 26.44
N THR A 101 -31.64 6.32 25.81
CA THR A 101 -31.17 5.47 24.72
C THR A 101 -30.36 4.28 25.23
N GLN A 102 -30.89 3.06 25.03
CA GLN A 102 -30.22 1.79 25.35
C GLN A 102 -29.63 1.22 24.04
N PRO A 103 -28.30 1.26 23.83
CA PRO A 103 -27.71 0.67 22.63
C PRO A 103 -27.78 -0.86 22.70
N ARG A 104 -28.34 -1.49 21.67
CA ARG A 104 -28.28 -2.94 21.46
C ARG A 104 -27.06 -3.24 20.61
N ALA A 105 -26.22 -4.18 21.03
CA ALA A 105 -25.03 -4.58 20.28
C ALA A 105 -25.40 -5.06 18.86
N LEU A 106 -24.80 -4.45 17.84
CA LEU A 106 -24.85 -4.95 16.47
C LEU A 106 -24.09 -6.28 16.41
N SER A 107 -24.67 -7.31 15.81
CA SER A 107 -23.91 -8.51 15.46
C SER A 107 -22.75 -8.15 14.52
N ILE A 108 -21.68 -8.96 14.48
CA ILE A 108 -20.53 -8.77 13.57
C ILE A 108 -20.99 -8.54 12.12
N ILE A 109 -22.09 -9.19 11.73
CA ILE A 109 -22.62 -9.09 10.38
C ILE A 109 -23.38 -7.78 10.16
N GLN A 110 -24.10 -7.28 11.18
CA GLN A 110 -24.72 -5.97 11.11
C GLN A 110 -23.69 -4.84 11.15
N GLY A 111 -22.60 -4.98 11.94
CA GLY A 111 -21.47 -4.04 11.92
C GLY A 111 -20.75 -4.00 10.57
N ARG A 112 -20.52 -5.18 9.96
CA ARG A 112 -19.98 -5.28 8.59
C ARG A 112 -20.95 -4.76 7.54
N ALA A 113 -22.24 -5.02 7.66
CA ALA A 113 -23.26 -4.48 6.76
C ALA A 113 -23.34 -2.96 6.86
N VAL A 114 -23.23 -2.39 8.07
CA VAL A 114 -23.15 -0.94 8.29
C VAL A 114 -21.87 -0.37 7.71
N GLY A 115 -20.71 -0.99 7.93
CA GLY A 115 -19.42 -0.56 7.36
C GLY A 115 -19.40 -0.64 5.83
N VAL A 116 -19.93 -1.71 5.24
CA VAL A 116 -20.12 -1.87 3.80
C VAL A 116 -21.10 -0.81 3.28
N THR A 117 -22.23 -0.61 3.95
CA THR A 117 -23.23 0.41 3.59
C THR A 117 -22.65 1.82 3.66
N HIS A 118 -21.81 2.15 4.66
CA HIS A 118 -21.14 3.45 4.77
C HIS A 118 -20.02 3.62 3.74
N TYR A 119 -19.24 2.57 3.48
CA TYR A 119 -18.20 2.58 2.44
C TYR A 119 -18.82 2.76 1.05
N LEU A 120 -19.96 2.13 0.80
CA LEU A 120 -20.71 2.23 -0.44
C LEU A 120 -21.48 3.55 -0.55
N LEU A 121 -22.17 4.02 0.49
CA LEU A 121 -22.80 5.35 0.50
C LEU A 121 -21.76 6.46 0.40
N GLY A 122 -20.62 6.31 1.06
CA GLY A 122 -19.47 7.21 0.92
C GLY A 122 -18.90 7.18 -0.49
N GLY A 123 -18.78 5.99 -1.09
CA GLY A 123 -18.44 5.80 -2.50
C GLY A 123 -19.46 6.42 -3.45
N ILE A 124 -20.76 6.27 -3.19
CA ILE A 124 -21.86 6.84 -3.99
C ILE A 124 -21.88 8.37 -3.91
N ALA A 125 -21.74 8.93 -2.70
CA ALA A 125 -21.73 10.38 -2.47
C ALA A 125 -20.45 11.05 -3.01
N THR A 126 -19.31 10.37 -2.96
CA THR A 126 -18.08 10.83 -3.61
C THR A 126 -18.14 10.67 -5.13
N THR A 127 -18.72 9.59 -5.65
CA THR A 127 -18.92 9.38 -7.10
C THR A 127 -19.86 10.40 -7.73
N TRP A 128 -20.90 10.85 -7.01
CA TRP A 128 -21.76 11.94 -7.47
C TRP A 128 -21.01 13.27 -7.65
N ALA A 129 -19.86 13.40 -7.03
CA ALA A 129 -19.14 14.63 -6.98
C ALA A 129 -17.98 14.74 -8.00
N PHE A 130 -17.61 13.60 -8.60
CA PHE A 130 -16.65 13.50 -9.70
C PHE A 130 -17.24 13.84 -11.08
N PHE A 131 -18.51 14.25 -11.19
CA PHE A 131 -19.24 14.48 -12.46
C PHE A 131 -18.80 15.68 -13.33
N LEU A 132 -17.65 16.29 -13.04
CA LEU A 132 -17.09 17.34 -13.89
C LEU A 132 -15.83 16.81 -14.61
N ALA A 133 -16.04 16.07 -15.70
CA ALA A 133 -15.01 15.76 -16.69
C ALA A 133 -14.45 17.05 -17.30
N ARG A 134 -13.38 17.56 -16.69
CA ARG A 134 -12.59 18.67 -17.22
C ARG A 134 -11.11 18.29 -17.46
N ILE A 135 -10.64 17.22 -16.83
CA ILE A 135 -9.23 16.79 -16.92
C ILE A 135 -8.87 16.14 -18.26
N ILE A 136 -9.84 15.55 -18.98
CA ILE A 136 -9.57 14.75 -20.19
C ILE A 136 -9.04 15.62 -21.34
N ALA A 137 -9.38 16.91 -21.37
CA ALA A 137 -8.91 17.84 -22.39
C ALA A 137 -7.48 18.35 -22.13
N ASP A 138 -7.08 18.47 -20.86
CA ASP A 138 -5.77 18.99 -20.46
C ASP A 138 -5.37 18.46 -19.07
N PRO A 139 -4.76 17.26 -19.00
CA PRO A 139 -4.44 16.60 -17.74
C PRO A 139 -3.29 17.27 -16.98
N LEU A 140 -2.58 18.22 -17.58
CA LEU A 140 -1.43 18.90 -16.96
C LEU A 140 -1.83 20.19 -16.26
N HIS A 141 -2.73 20.98 -16.86
CA HIS A 141 -3.08 22.30 -16.33
C HIS A 141 -4.42 22.31 -15.60
N VAL A 142 -5.29 21.31 -15.82
CA VAL A 142 -6.58 21.22 -15.12
C VAL A 142 -6.43 20.47 -13.81
N ARG A 143 -6.65 21.17 -12.69
CA ARG A 143 -6.66 20.55 -11.37
C ARG A 143 -7.88 19.62 -11.21
N PRO A 144 -7.70 18.35 -10.82
CA PRO A 144 -8.81 17.43 -10.65
C PRO A 144 -9.74 17.87 -9.51
N ILE A 145 -11.06 17.80 -9.74
CA ILE A 145 -12.07 18.22 -8.77
C ILE A 145 -12.56 17.00 -7.99
N ALA A 146 -12.54 17.04 -6.67
CA ALA A 146 -13.11 15.98 -5.84
C ALA A 146 -14.63 16.08 -5.78
N HIS A 147 -15.13 17.24 -5.33
CA HIS A 147 -16.55 17.50 -5.15
C HIS A 147 -16.85 18.99 -5.01
N ALA A 148 -18.09 19.38 -5.29
CA ALA A 148 -18.60 20.69 -4.93
C ALA A 148 -18.69 20.86 -3.41
N ILE A 149 -18.54 22.08 -2.93
CA ILE A 149 -18.72 22.46 -1.52
C ILE A 149 -20.06 23.17 -1.41
N TRP A 150 -20.93 22.63 -0.55
CA TRP A 150 -22.16 23.28 -0.13
C TRP A 150 -22.09 23.50 1.37
N ASP A 151 -21.63 24.69 1.78
CA ASP A 151 -21.56 25.08 3.17
C ASP A 151 -22.20 26.47 3.36
N PRO A 152 -23.38 26.55 3.99
CA PRO A 152 -24.09 27.82 4.18
C PRO A 152 -23.37 28.78 5.13
N HIS A 153 -22.33 28.35 5.84
CA HIS A 153 -21.53 29.19 6.73
C HIS A 153 -20.40 29.92 5.99
N PHE A 154 -20.16 29.62 4.72
CA PHE A 154 -19.12 30.30 3.95
C PHE A 154 -19.52 31.76 3.73
N GLY A 155 -18.66 32.67 4.20
CA GLY A 155 -18.69 34.04 3.73
C GLY A 155 -18.31 34.11 2.24
N GLN A 156 -18.78 35.15 1.56
CA GLN A 156 -18.48 35.38 0.14
C GLN A 156 -16.98 35.26 -0.23
N PRO A 157 -16.02 35.77 0.58
CA PRO A 157 -14.60 35.58 0.28
C PRO A 157 -14.14 34.13 0.27
N ALA A 158 -14.74 33.27 1.11
CA ALA A 158 -14.45 31.84 1.10
C ALA A 158 -15.07 31.17 -0.14
N VAL A 159 -16.28 31.56 -0.53
CA VAL A 159 -16.90 31.08 -1.77
C VAL A 159 -15.99 31.39 -2.97
N GLU A 160 -15.46 32.61 -3.06
CA GLU A 160 -14.55 33.01 -4.13
C GLU A 160 -13.22 32.25 -4.09
N ALA A 161 -12.60 32.13 -2.92
CA ALA A 161 -11.32 31.42 -2.77
C ALA A 161 -11.41 29.91 -3.11
N PHE A 162 -12.55 29.28 -2.83
CA PHE A 162 -12.79 27.87 -3.14
C PHE A 162 -13.37 27.65 -4.53
N THR A 163 -13.79 28.69 -5.25
CA THR A 163 -14.22 28.60 -6.65
C THR A 163 -12.99 28.57 -7.56
N ARG A 164 -12.46 27.36 -7.78
CA ARG A 164 -11.19 27.10 -8.48
C ARG A 164 -11.29 25.90 -9.43
N GLY A 165 -10.24 25.61 -10.19
CA GLY A 165 -10.25 24.52 -11.18
C GLY A 165 -11.22 24.77 -12.35
N GLY A 166 -11.50 26.04 -12.62
CA GLY A 166 -12.47 26.51 -13.62
C GLY A 166 -13.95 26.33 -13.22
N ALA A 167 -14.25 25.76 -12.05
CA ALA A 167 -15.62 25.48 -11.61
C ALA A 167 -16.45 26.77 -11.48
N LEU A 168 -17.78 26.66 -11.63
CA LEU A 168 -18.72 27.78 -11.46
C LEU A 168 -19.06 28.07 -9.99
N GLY A 169 -18.52 27.28 -9.06
CA GLY A 169 -18.72 27.46 -7.62
C GLY A 169 -17.65 26.75 -6.80
N PRO A 170 -17.78 26.79 -5.46
CA PRO A 170 -16.79 26.25 -4.53
C PRO A 170 -16.55 24.75 -4.72
N VAL A 171 -15.28 24.33 -4.77
CA VAL A 171 -14.87 22.93 -4.95
C VAL A 171 -13.65 22.54 -4.13
N ASN A 172 -13.58 21.25 -3.80
CA ASN A 172 -12.36 20.60 -3.32
C ASN A 172 -11.55 20.05 -4.48
N ILE A 173 -10.22 20.18 -4.40
CA ILE A 173 -9.29 19.55 -5.35
C ILE A 173 -9.04 18.11 -4.88
N ALA A 174 -9.05 17.15 -5.81
CA ALA A 174 -8.77 15.76 -5.50
C ALA A 174 -7.27 15.50 -5.52
N TYR A 175 -6.78 14.79 -4.49
CA TYR A 175 -5.40 14.32 -4.37
C TYR A 175 -5.31 12.79 -4.24
N SER A 176 -6.37 12.08 -4.63
CA SER A 176 -6.49 10.63 -4.51
C SER A 176 -5.94 9.84 -5.72
N GLY A 177 -5.58 10.52 -6.81
CA GLY A 177 -5.07 9.89 -8.03
C GLY A 177 -6.11 9.15 -8.89
N VAL A 178 -7.40 9.23 -8.53
CA VAL A 178 -8.47 8.49 -9.24
C VAL A 178 -8.64 8.94 -10.69
N TYR A 179 -8.40 10.22 -10.98
CA TYR A 179 -8.47 10.73 -12.35
C TYR A 179 -7.38 10.13 -13.24
N GLN A 180 -6.13 10.12 -12.77
CA GLN A 180 -5.01 9.51 -13.48
C GLN A 180 -5.24 8.01 -13.67
N TRP A 181 -5.74 7.32 -12.64
CA TRP A 181 -6.07 5.90 -12.73
C TRP A 181 -7.17 5.63 -13.77
N TRP A 182 -8.33 6.27 -13.66
CA TRP A 182 -9.46 6.09 -14.59
C TRP A 182 -9.09 6.46 -16.03
N TYR A 183 -8.33 7.53 -16.21
CA TYR A 183 -7.83 7.94 -17.50
C TYR A 183 -6.87 6.88 -18.10
N THR A 184 -5.98 6.31 -17.29
CA THR A 184 -5.05 5.27 -17.73
C THR A 184 -5.79 4.01 -18.20
N ILE A 185 -6.85 3.61 -17.50
CA ILE A 185 -7.62 2.38 -17.82
C ILE A 185 -8.70 2.60 -18.90
N GLY A 186 -8.76 3.77 -19.52
CA GLY A 186 -9.58 4.01 -20.72
C GLY A 186 -10.92 4.71 -20.49
N LEU A 187 -11.22 5.23 -19.30
CA LEU A 187 -12.41 6.05 -19.07
C LEU A 187 -12.18 7.45 -19.65
N ARG A 188 -13.15 7.98 -20.41
CA ARG A 188 -13.02 9.21 -21.20
C ARG A 188 -14.20 10.16 -21.03
N THR A 189 -15.33 9.69 -20.52
CA THR A 189 -16.55 10.50 -20.41
C THR A 189 -17.18 10.40 -19.03
N ASN A 190 -18.03 11.37 -18.69
CA ASN A 190 -18.87 11.30 -17.50
C ASN A 190 -19.82 10.09 -17.55
N GLU A 191 -20.26 9.68 -18.73
CA GLU A 191 -21.13 8.52 -18.93
C GLU A 191 -20.42 7.22 -18.51
N ASP A 192 -19.14 7.07 -18.87
CA ASP A 192 -18.34 5.90 -18.44
C ASP A 192 -18.32 5.77 -16.91
N LEU A 193 -18.09 6.89 -16.22
CA LEU A 193 -18.05 6.95 -14.76
C LEU A 193 -19.44 6.66 -14.16
N TYR A 194 -20.50 7.22 -14.75
CA TYR A 194 -21.87 7.01 -14.30
C TYR A 194 -22.30 5.54 -14.40
N ILE A 195 -22.03 4.89 -15.54
CA ILE A 195 -22.33 3.48 -15.75
C ILE A 195 -21.53 2.60 -14.78
N GLY A 196 -20.24 2.91 -14.59
CA GLY A 196 -19.40 2.24 -13.60
C GLY A 196 -19.95 2.34 -12.18
N ALA A 197 -20.41 3.53 -11.78
CA ALA A 197 -21.02 3.76 -10.47
C ALA A 197 -22.30 2.92 -10.25
N LEU A 198 -23.19 2.91 -11.24
CA LEU A 198 -24.42 2.10 -11.19
C LEU A 198 -24.11 0.60 -11.13
N PHE A 199 -23.10 0.14 -11.88
CA PHE A 199 -22.66 -1.25 -11.84
C PHE A 199 -22.13 -1.64 -10.45
N LEU A 200 -21.31 -0.79 -9.82
CA LEU A 200 -20.81 -1.04 -8.46
C LEU A 200 -21.94 -1.01 -7.42
N LEU A 201 -22.94 -0.14 -7.58
CA LEU A 201 -24.14 -0.12 -6.74
C LEU A 201 -24.93 -1.43 -6.86
N PHE A 202 -25.10 -1.93 -8.08
CA PHE A 202 -25.74 -3.22 -8.33
C PHE A 202 -24.95 -4.37 -7.69
N LEU A 203 -23.62 -4.45 -7.90
CA LEU A 203 -22.77 -5.48 -7.29
C LEU A 203 -22.80 -5.45 -5.76
N SER A 204 -22.86 -4.25 -5.18
CA SER A 204 -23.06 -4.04 -3.75
C SER A 204 -24.37 -4.65 -3.27
N ALA A 205 -25.49 -4.36 -3.95
CA ALA A 205 -26.80 -4.90 -3.60
C ALA A 205 -26.80 -6.44 -3.68
N VAL A 206 -26.20 -7.00 -4.74
CA VAL A 206 -26.00 -8.45 -4.89
C VAL A 206 -25.18 -9.03 -3.74
N SER A 207 -24.09 -8.36 -3.33
CA SER A 207 -23.24 -8.79 -2.23
C SER A 207 -23.96 -8.79 -0.87
N LEU A 208 -24.76 -7.75 -0.60
CA LEU A 208 -25.59 -7.66 0.60
C LEU A 208 -26.67 -8.74 0.63
N LEU A 209 -27.34 -8.98 -0.50
CA LEU A 209 -28.31 -10.06 -0.64
C LEU A 209 -27.66 -11.43 -0.47
N GLY A 210 -26.47 -11.64 -1.04
CA GLY A 210 -25.69 -12.86 -0.85
C GLY A 210 -25.31 -13.08 0.62
N GLY A 211 -24.88 -12.03 1.31
CA GLY A 211 -24.60 -12.07 2.76
C GLY A 211 -25.84 -12.42 3.60
N TRP A 212 -26.98 -11.81 3.30
CA TRP A 212 -28.25 -12.13 3.93
C TRP A 212 -28.70 -13.57 3.62
N LEU A 213 -28.53 -14.03 2.38
CA LEU A 213 -28.90 -15.35 1.94
C LEU A 213 -28.13 -16.42 2.71
N HIS A 214 -26.80 -16.27 2.84
CA HIS A 214 -25.94 -17.19 3.59
C HIS A 214 -26.12 -17.13 5.11
N LEU A 215 -26.97 -16.22 5.62
CA LEU A 215 -27.45 -16.27 6.98
C LEU A 215 -28.73 -17.07 7.16
N GLN A 216 -29.46 -17.32 6.08
CA GLN A 216 -30.70 -18.09 6.16
C GLN A 216 -30.40 -19.54 6.53
N PRO A 217 -31.25 -20.20 7.36
CA PRO A 217 -30.98 -21.55 7.87
C PRO A 217 -30.66 -22.58 6.79
N LYS A 218 -31.28 -22.47 5.62
CA LYS A 218 -31.08 -23.39 4.48
C LYS A 218 -29.70 -23.25 3.81
N TRP A 219 -29.12 -22.05 3.83
CA TRP A 219 -27.93 -21.70 3.03
C TRP A 219 -26.70 -21.37 3.89
N LYS A 220 -26.81 -21.55 5.21
CA LYS A 220 -25.74 -21.31 6.18
C LYS A 220 -24.63 -22.36 6.00
N PRO A 221 -23.38 -21.96 5.67
CA PRO A 221 -22.29 -22.91 5.51
C PRO A 221 -21.93 -23.61 6.82
N SER A 222 -21.47 -24.86 6.73
CA SER A 222 -20.96 -25.63 7.86
C SER A 222 -19.59 -25.13 8.33
N VAL A 223 -19.17 -25.50 9.54
CA VAL A 223 -17.81 -25.19 10.04
C VAL A 223 -16.74 -25.89 9.20
N SER A 224 -17.00 -27.10 8.70
CA SER A 224 -16.08 -27.83 7.82
C SER A 224 -15.81 -27.07 6.52
N TRP A 225 -16.79 -26.32 6.00
CA TRP A 225 -16.61 -25.46 4.84
C TRP A 225 -15.60 -24.33 5.13
N PHE A 226 -15.73 -23.65 6.28
CA PHE A 226 -14.80 -22.57 6.66
C PHE A 226 -13.36 -23.05 6.94
N LYS A 227 -13.20 -24.31 7.36
CA LYS A 227 -11.90 -24.93 7.64
C LYS A 227 -11.27 -25.65 6.45
N ASN A 228 -11.92 -25.66 5.28
CA ASN A 228 -11.37 -26.27 4.07
C ASN A 228 -10.34 -25.32 3.43
N ALA A 229 -9.11 -25.34 3.95
CA ALA A 229 -8.04 -24.43 3.56
C ALA A 229 -7.56 -24.71 2.13
N GLU A 230 -7.38 -25.97 1.74
CA GLU A 230 -6.93 -26.36 0.40
C GLU A 230 -7.91 -25.87 -0.69
N SER A 231 -9.21 -26.13 -0.53
CA SER A 231 -10.21 -25.65 -1.48
C SER A 231 -10.21 -24.13 -1.56
N ARG A 232 -10.16 -23.44 -0.42
CA ARG A 232 -10.15 -21.97 -0.38
C ARG A 232 -8.92 -21.40 -1.08
N LEU A 233 -7.73 -21.94 -0.82
CA LEU A 233 -6.48 -21.50 -1.46
C LEU A 233 -6.49 -21.75 -2.96
N ASN A 234 -6.94 -22.91 -3.42
CA ASN A 234 -7.06 -23.19 -4.85
C ASN A 234 -7.97 -22.16 -5.55
N HIS A 235 -9.18 -21.94 -5.02
CA HIS A 235 -10.14 -21.01 -5.62
C HIS A 235 -9.68 -19.55 -5.53
N HIS A 236 -8.95 -19.16 -4.48
CA HIS A 236 -8.43 -17.81 -4.37
C HIS A 236 -7.22 -17.59 -5.30
N LEU A 237 -6.30 -18.54 -5.38
CA LEU A 237 -5.15 -18.43 -6.29
C LEU A 237 -5.61 -18.47 -7.75
N SER A 238 -6.33 -19.51 -8.18
CA SER A 238 -6.72 -19.62 -9.60
C SER A 238 -7.88 -18.71 -9.94
N GLY A 239 -8.97 -18.70 -9.15
CA GLY A 239 -10.17 -17.93 -9.44
C GLY A 239 -10.01 -16.44 -9.11
N LEU A 240 -9.80 -16.11 -7.83
CA LEU A 240 -9.75 -14.71 -7.41
C LEU A 240 -8.54 -13.96 -8.00
N PHE A 241 -7.34 -14.54 -8.03
CA PHE A 241 -6.16 -13.88 -8.57
C PHE A 241 -5.92 -14.20 -10.05
N GLY A 242 -5.88 -15.48 -10.43
CA GLY A 242 -5.60 -15.91 -11.80
C GLY A 242 -6.63 -15.40 -12.81
N VAL A 243 -7.91 -15.76 -12.65
CA VAL A 243 -8.98 -15.37 -13.58
C VAL A 243 -9.21 -13.86 -13.56
N SER A 244 -9.16 -13.20 -12.40
CA SER A 244 -9.31 -11.74 -12.35
C SER A 244 -8.16 -11.00 -13.03
N SER A 245 -6.92 -11.48 -12.87
CA SER A 245 -5.77 -10.88 -13.54
C SER A 245 -5.82 -11.11 -15.06
N LEU A 246 -6.27 -12.29 -15.49
CA LEU A 246 -6.53 -12.58 -16.92
C LEU A 246 -7.63 -11.67 -17.49
N ALA A 247 -8.73 -11.49 -16.76
CA ALA A 247 -9.81 -10.59 -17.14
C ALA A 247 -9.33 -9.12 -17.20
N TRP A 248 -8.44 -8.73 -16.28
CA TRP A 248 -7.82 -7.40 -16.30
C TRP A 248 -6.90 -7.21 -17.50
N THR A 249 -6.10 -8.20 -17.89
CA THR A 249 -5.39 -8.18 -19.19
C THR A 249 -6.36 -7.97 -20.34
N GLY A 250 -7.48 -8.71 -20.36
CA GLY A 250 -8.52 -8.52 -21.37
C GLY A 250 -9.04 -7.08 -21.41
N HIS A 251 -9.33 -6.48 -20.26
CA HIS A 251 -9.72 -5.07 -20.19
C HIS A 251 -8.63 -4.12 -20.71
N LEU A 252 -7.37 -4.32 -20.32
CA LEU A 252 -6.27 -3.46 -20.76
C LEU A 252 -6.05 -3.55 -22.28
N VAL A 253 -6.04 -4.75 -22.84
CA VAL A 253 -5.82 -5.02 -24.27
C VAL A 253 -6.97 -4.49 -25.13
N HIS A 254 -8.22 -4.64 -24.68
CA HIS A 254 -9.38 -4.31 -25.50
C HIS A 254 -9.99 -2.93 -25.24
N VAL A 255 -9.69 -2.28 -24.10
CA VAL A 255 -10.29 -0.98 -23.73
C VAL A 255 -9.23 0.06 -23.43
N ALA A 256 -8.29 -0.21 -22.53
CA ALA A 256 -7.33 0.79 -22.08
C ALA A 256 -6.32 1.19 -23.19
N ILE A 257 -5.71 0.20 -23.86
CA ILE A 257 -4.73 0.42 -24.93
C ILE A 257 -5.37 1.11 -26.15
N PRO A 258 -6.53 0.67 -26.68
CA PRO A 258 -7.24 1.45 -27.70
C PRO A 258 -7.57 2.87 -27.24
N GLY A 259 -8.05 3.02 -25.99
CA GLY A 259 -8.32 4.32 -25.39
C GLY A 259 -7.09 5.23 -25.26
N SER A 260 -5.90 4.68 -25.05
CA SER A 260 -4.65 5.45 -25.07
C SER A 260 -4.18 5.82 -26.47
N ARG A 261 -4.74 5.20 -27.52
CA ARG A 261 -4.46 5.49 -28.93
C ARG A 261 -5.56 6.34 -29.60
N GLY A 262 -6.49 6.88 -28.81
CA GLY A 262 -7.60 7.70 -29.30
C GLY A 262 -8.76 6.92 -29.89
N GLU A 263 -8.79 5.59 -29.74
CA GLU A 263 -9.91 4.76 -30.16
C GLU A 263 -10.95 4.60 -29.05
N TYR A 264 -12.23 4.62 -29.41
CA TYR A 264 -13.33 4.49 -28.45
C TYR A 264 -13.94 3.09 -28.52
N VAL A 265 -13.61 2.24 -27.54
CA VAL A 265 -14.13 0.86 -27.43
C VAL A 265 -14.97 0.71 -26.16
N ARG A 266 -16.24 0.33 -26.33
CA ARG A 266 -17.24 0.14 -25.27
C ARG A 266 -18.15 -1.04 -25.60
N TRP A 267 -19.08 -1.35 -24.71
CA TRP A 267 -20.00 -2.50 -24.85
C TRP A 267 -20.77 -2.54 -26.18
N ASN A 268 -21.03 -1.41 -26.81
CA ASN A 268 -21.74 -1.33 -28.08
C ASN A 268 -20.91 -1.73 -29.31
N ASN A 269 -19.57 -1.72 -29.24
CA ASN A 269 -18.69 -2.04 -30.37
C ASN A 269 -17.52 -2.98 -30.02
N PHE A 270 -17.37 -3.38 -28.75
CA PHE A 270 -16.27 -4.23 -28.26
C PHE A 270 -16.14 -5.56 -29.01
N LEU A 271 -17.25 -6.13 -29.49
CA LEU A 271 -17.25 -7.39 -30.23
C LEU A 271 -16.81 -7.26 -31.69
N ASP A 272 -16.86 -6.03 -32.24
CA ASP A 272 -16.58 -5.75 -33.64
C ASP A 272 -15.19 -5.11 -33.85
N VAL A 273 -14.56 -4.61 -32.78
CA VAL A 273 -13.24 -3.99 -32.82
C VAL A 273 -12.17 -4.99 -32.38
N LEU A 274 -11.24 -5.29 -33.28
CA LEU A 274 -10.11 -6.16 -32.98
C LEU A 274 -9.05 -5.38 -32.17
N PRO A 275 -8.55 -5.92 -31.03
CA PRO A 275 -7.49 -5.28 -30.25
C PRO A 275 -6.12 -5.30 -30.95
N HIS A 276 -5.93 -6.20 -31.93
CA HIS A 276 -4.73 -6.32 -32.74
C HIS A 276 -5.11 -6.60 -34.19
N PRO A 277 -4.43 -6.02 -35.22
CA PRO A 277 -4.83 -6.16 -36.62
C PRO A 277 -4.95 -7.61 -37.13
N GLN A 278 -4.17 -8.53 -36.57
CA GLN A 278 -4.17 -9.95 -36.94
C GLN A 278 -5.13 -10.81 -36.09
N GLY A 279 -5.90 -10.21 -35.18
CA GLY A 279 -6.82 -10.91 -34.30
C GLY A 279 -6.15 -12.03 -33.49
N LEU A 280 -6.87 -13.13 -33.30
CA LEU A 280 -6.39 -14.32 -32.56
C LEU A 280 -5.55 -15.30 -33.41
N GLY A 281 -5.37 -15.05 -34.71
CA GLY A 281 -4.60 -15.94 -35.59
C GLY A 281 -3.21 -16.29 -35.04
N PRO A 282 -2.37 -15.29 -34.71
CA PRO A 282 -1.04 -15.51 -34.13
C PRO A 282 -1.02 -16.31 -32.82
N LEU A 283 -2.09 -16.19 -32.01
CA LEU A 283 -2.21 -16.95 -30.77
C LEU A 283 -2.26 -18.46 -31.04
N PHE A 284 -3.12 -18.88 -31.98
CA PHE A 284 -3.34 -20.29 -32.29
C PHE A 284 -2.21 -20.91 -33.14
N THR A 285 -1.48 -20.10 -33.91
CA THR A 285 -0.33 -20.56 -34.69
C THR A 285 0.98 -20.57 -33.89
N GLY A 286 0.96 -20.10 -32.62
CA GLY A 286 2.15 -20.03 -31.76
C GLY A 286 3.10 -18.87 -32.10
N GLN A 287 2.70 -17.94 -32.96
CA GLN A 287 3.49 -16.77 -33.38
C GLN A 287 3.26 -15.56 -32.46
N TRP A 288 3.41 -15.77 -31.15
CA TRP A 288 3.03 -14.77 -30.13
C TRP A 288 3.88 -13.49 -30.17
N ASN A 289 5.08 -13.56 -30.74
CA ASN A 289 5.96 -12.40 -30.92
C ASN A 289 5.32 -11.30 -31.79
N LEU A 290 4.35 -11.63 -32.64
CA LEU A 290 3.63 -10.65 -33.46
C LEU A 290 2.86 -9.63 -32.61
N TYR A 291 2.35 -10.03 -31.43
CA TYR A 291 1.65 -9.13 -30.51
C TYR A 291 2.54 -8.09 -29.83
N ALA A 292 3.86 -8.25 -29.91
CA ALA A 292 4.86 -7.33 -29.36
C ALA A 292 5.45 -6.38 -30.41
N GLN A 293 5.11 -6.54 -31.68
CA GLN A 293 5.68 -5.74 -32.77
C GLN A 293 5.00 -4.38 -32.88
N ASN A 294 5.81 -3.38 -33.26
CA ASN A 294 5.36 -1.99 -33.44
C ASN A 294 4.72 -1.41 -32.16
N PRO A 295 5.50 -1.25 -31.07
CA PRO A 295 5.04 -0.56 -29.87
C PRO A 295 4.74 0.91 -30.15
N ASP A 296 4.06 1.57 -29.21
CA ASP A 296 3.86 3.02 -29.27
C ASP A 296 5.23 3.73 -29.31
N SER A 297 5.35 4.75 -30.16
CA SER A 297 6.63 5.44 -30.37
C SER A 297 7.00 6.33 -29.17
N SER A 298 8.25 6.76 -29.11
CA SER A 298 8.68 7.76 -28.11
C SER A 298 8.00 9.12 -28.28
N SER A 299 7.42 9.40 -29.45
CA SER A 299 6.65 10.61 -29.76
C SER A 299 5.14 10.40 -29.68
N HIS A 300 4.68 9.27 -29.14
CA HIS A 300 3.26 8.99 -28.97
C HIS A 300 2.61 10.02 -28.03
N LEU A 301 1.45 10.54 -28.45
CA LEU A 301 0.62 11.42 -27.63
C LEU A 301 -0.54 10.63 -27.04
N PHE A 302 -0.47 10.37 -25.74
CA PHE A 302 -1.42 9.53 -25.01
C PHE A 302 -2.85 10.07 -25.10
N GLY A 303 -3.75 9.21 -25.58
CA GLY A 303 -5.15 9.53 -25.87
C GLY A 303 -5.41 9.88 -27.33
N THR A 304 -4.41 9.78 -28.22
CA THR A 304 -4.52 10.11 -29.65
C THR A 304 -3.85 9.04 -30.51
N SER A 305 -4.13 9.03 -31.82
CA SER A 305 -3.49 8.10 -32.76
C SER A 305 -2.10 8.55 -33.22
N GLN A 306 -1.62 9.72 -32.77
CA GLN A 306 -0.32 10.26 -33.19
C GLN A 306 0.81 9.50 -32.51
N GLY A 307 1.67 8.84 -33.30
CA GLY A 307 2.76 8.00 -32.78
C GLY A 307 2.29 6.68 -32.16
N ALA A 308 1.02 6.33 -32.29
CA ALA A 308 0.46 5.07 -31.78
C ALA A 308 0.97 3.87 -32.58
N GLY A 309 1.31 2.80 -31.86
CA GLY A 309 1.69 1.51 -32.43
C GLY A 309 0.50 0.56 -32.55
N THR A 310 0.80 -0.72 -32.78
CA THR A 310 -0.19 -1.80 -32.83
C THR A 310 0.05 -2.89 -31.79
N ALA A 311 1.21 -2.91 -31.13
CA ALA A 311 1.52 -3.91 -30.10
C ALA A 311 0.48 -3.90 -28.97
N VAL A 312 0.19 -5.07 -28.41
CA VAL A 312 -0.72 -5.23 -27.27
C VAL A 312 -0.03 -5.83 -26.04
N LEU A 313 1.09 -6.53 -26.24
CA LEU A 313 1.87 -7.15 -25.18
C LEU A 313 3.35 -6.89 -25.43
N THR A 314 4.00 -6.09 -24.58
CA THR A 314 5.41 -5.72 -24.76
C THR A 314 6.22 -6.00 -23.51
N LEU A 315 7.53 -5.77 -23.57
CA LEU A 315 8.42 -5.82 -22.42
C LEU A 315 9.52 -4.75 -22.60
N LEU A 316 9.10 -3.50 -22.79
CA LEU A 316 9.95 -2.37 -23.16
C LEU A 316 10.85 -1.92 -22.00
N GLY A 317 10.30 -1.92 -20.79
CA GLY A 317 10.95 -1.33 -19.62
C GLY A 317 10.97 0.20 -19.66
N GLY A 318 11.25 0.81 -18.51
CA GLY A 318 11.26 2.27 -18.35
C GLY A 318 9.86 2.89 -18.42
N PHE A 319 9.79 4.14 -18.89
CA PHE A 319 8.57 4.95 -18.87
C PHE A 319 8.22 5.49 -20.26
N HIS A 320 6.92 5.66 -20.51
CA HIS A 320 6.41 6.39 -21.65
C HIS A 320 6.83 7.87 -21.55
N PRO A 321 7.52 8.45 -22.55
CA PRO A 321 8.17 9.76 -22.41
C PRO A 321 7.24 10.91 -22.03
N GLN A 322 6.05 10.99 -22.63
CA GLN A 322 5.09 12.06 -22.35
C GLN A 322 4.45 11.93 -20.95
N THR A 323 3.94 10.74 -20.62
CA THR A 323 3.14 10.53 -19.40
C THR A 323 4.01 10.28 -18.16
N GLN A 324 5.31 9.97 -18.36
CA GLN A 324 6.26 9.58 -17.32
C GLN A 324 5.74 8.43 -16.44
N SER A 325 5.05 7.48 -17.07
CA SER A 325 4.48 6.30 -16.42
C SER A 325 4.80 5.02 -17.18
N LEU A 326 4.58 3.86 -16.56
CA LEU A 326 4.78 2.55 -17.18
C LEU A 326 3.95 2.41 -18.47
N TRP A 327 4.51 1.68 -19.43
CA TRP A 327 3.82 1.38 -20.69
C TRP A 327 2.58 0.49 -20.43
N LEU A 328 1.42 0.87 -20.98
CA LEU A 328 0.18 0.09 -20.83
C LEU A 328 0.31 -1.35 -21.36
N THR A 329 1.05 -1.53 -22.44
CA THR A 329 1.34 -2.84 -23.04
C THR A 329 2.25 -3.71 -22.18
N ASP A 330 3.17 -3.11 -21.40
CA ASP A 330 3.96 -3.81 -20.39
C ASP A 330 3.08 -4.20 -19.18
N ILE A 331 2.17 -3.30 -18.73
CA ILE A 331 1.21 -3.60 -17.66
C ILE A 331 0.26 -4.74 -18.08
N ALA A 332 -0.23 -4.74 -19.32
CA ALA A 332 -1.09 -5.79 -19.85
C ALA A 332 -0.37 -7.15 -19.88
N HIS A 333 0.87 -7.16 -20.35
CA HIS A 333 1.70 -8.36 -20.37
C HIS A 333 2.07 -8.85 -18.96
N HIS A 334 2.35 -7.95 -18.03
CA HIS A 334 2.57 -8.29 -16.63
C HIS A 334 1.36 -9.05 -16.05
N HIS A 335 0.14 -8.52 -16.23
CA HIS A 335 -1.08 -9.17 -15.74
C HIS A 335 -1.31 -10.53 -16.40
N LEU A 336 -1.01 -10.66 -17.70
CA LEU A 336 -1.15 -11.94 -18.40
C LEU A 336 -0.19 -12.98 -17.81
N ALA A 337 1.06 -12.59 -17.57
CA ALA A 337 2.08 -13.48 -17.01
C ALA A 337 1.71 -13.93 -15.59
N ILE A 338 1.33 -13.01 -14.69
CA ILE A 338 0.95 -13.38 -13.33
C ILE A 338 -0.37 -14.15 -13.28
N ALA A 339 -1.30 -13.93 -14.23
CA ALA A 339 -2.52 -14.71 -14.34
C ALA A 339 -2.20 -16.20 -14.55
N PHE A 340 -1.29 -16.53 -15.48
CA PHE A 340 -0.87 -17.91 -15.69
C PHE A 340 -0.15 -18.50 -14.48
N LEU A 341 0.72 -17.74 -13.80
CA LEU A 341 1.36 -18.18 -12.57
C LEU A 341 0.34 -18.55 -11.48
N PHE A 342 -0.68 -17.71 -11.28
CA PHE A 342 -1.71 -17.95 -10.27
C PHE A 342 -2.69 -19.06 -10.66
N LEU A 343 -3.04 -19.17 -11.94
CA LEU A 343 -3.84 -20.28 -12.46
C LEU A 343 -3.15 -21.61 -12.20
N VAL A 344 -1.85 -21.73 -12.48
CA VAL A 344 -1.08 -22.96 -12.20
C VAL A 344 -0.95 -23.19 -10.69
N ALA A 345 -0.59 -22.16 -9.92
CA ALA A 345 -0.45 -22.27 -8.46
C ALA A 345 -1.74 -22.71 -7.76
N GLY A 346 -2.91 -22.29 -8.24
CA GLY A 346 -4.21 -22.68 -7.71
C GLY A 346 -4.64 -24.12 -7.99
N HIS A 347 -3.81 -24.93 -8.65
CA HIS A 347 -4.01 -26.38 -8.86
C HIS A 347 -3.05 -27.24 -8.02
N MET A 348 -2.36 -26.66 -7.06
CA MET A 348 -1.38 -27.36 -6.23
C MET A 348 -2.01 -28.22 -5.13
N TYR A 349 -3.09 -27.75 -4.49
CA TYR A 349 -3.62 -28.39 -3.28
C TYR A 349 -4.72 -29.40 -3.57
N ARG A 350 -4.75 -30.49 -2.79
CA ARG A 350 -5.67 -31.61 -2.97
C ARG A 350 -7.10 -31.20 -2.61
N THR A 351 -8.03 -31.50 -3.51
CA THR A 351 -9.48 -31.30 -3.30
C THR A 351 -10.21 -32.65 -3.44
N ASN A 352 -11.53 -32.62 -3.69
CA ASN A 352 -12.34 -33.82 -3.91
C ASN A 352 -11.97 -34.61 -5.18
N PHE A 353 -11.11 -34.07 -6.04
CA PHE A 353 -10.60 -34.76 -7.24
C PHE A 353 -9.44 -35.73 -6.95
N GLY A 354 -8.99 -35.85 -5.70
CA GLY A 354 -8.01 -36.87 -5.28
C GLY A 354 -6.54 -36.60 -5.68
N ILE A 355 -6.27 -35.57 -6.48
CA ILE A 355 -4.93 -35.18 -6.93
C ILE A 355 -4.53 -33.84 -6.27
N GLY A 356 -3.25 -33.70 -5.91
CA GLY A 356 -2.66 -32.50 -5.28
C GLY A 356 -2.06 -32.79 -3.90
N HIS A 357 -1.62 -31.73 -3.21
CA HIS A 357 -1.00 -31.83 -1.88
C HIS A 357 -1.97 -31.49 -0.73
N SER A 358 -1.89 -32.20 0.40
CA SER A 358 -2.45 -31.68 1.65
C SER A 358 -1.42 -30.84 2.38
N ILE A 359 -1.84 -29.67 2.86
CA ILE A 359 -0.96 -28.74 3.57
C ILE A 359 -0.52 -29.36 4.90
N LYS A 360 -1.38 -30.14 5.54
CA LYS A 360 -1.05 -30.87 6.77
C LYS A 360 0.10 -31.84 6.56
N ASP A 361 -0.01 -32.70 5.54
CA ASP A 361 1.03 -33.69 5.20
C ASP A 361 2.37 -33.00 4.89
N LEU A 362 2.33 -31.89 4.13
CA LEU A 362 3.52 -31.09 3.81
C LEU A 362 4.19 -30.53 5.07
N LEU A 363 3.42 -29.94 5.99
CA LEU A 363 3.95 -29.38 7.23
C LEU A 363 4.51 -30.48 8.15
N GLU A 364 3.83 -31.62 8.26
CA GLU A 364 4.29 -32.72 9.10
C GLU A 364 5.58 -33.38 8.59
N ALA A 365 5.77 -33.42 7.27
CA ALA A 365 6.98 -33.94 6.64
C ALA A 365 8.16 -32.96 6.67
N HIS A 366 7.90 -31.65 6.84
CA HIS A 366 8.94 -30.62 6.79
C HIS A 366 9.68 -30.48 8.13
N ILE A 367 10.62 -31.39 8.37
CA ILE A 367 11.50 -31.40 9.54
C ILE A 367 12.91 -31.01 9.09
N PRO A 368 13.55 -30.02 9.73
CA PRO A 368 14.87 -29.57 9.31
C PRO A 368 15.92 -30.67 9.50
N PRO A 369 16.82 -30.88 8.53
CA PRO A 369 17.81 -31.97 8.57
C PRO A 369 18.78 -31.86 9.76
N GLY A 370 19.00 -30.65 10.27
CA GLY A 370 19.91 -30.41 11.39
C GLY A 370 19.32 -30.67 12.79
N GLY A 371 18.03 -31.03 12.92
CA GLY A 371 17.38 -31.32 14.20
C GLY A 371 17.27 -30.16 15.22
N ARG A 372 17.80 -28.97 14.89
CA ARG A 372 17.88 -27.81 15.81
C ARG A 372 16.55 -27.11 16.11
N LEU A 373 15.48 -27.43 15.37
CA LEU A 373 14.16 -26.83 15.54
C LEU A 373 13.11 -27.81 16.11
N GLY A 374 13.56 -28.82 16.88
CA GLY A 374 12.68 -29.79 17.54
C GLY A 374 11.81 -30.57 16.56
N ARG A 375 10.52 -30.70 16.85
CA ARG A 375 9.51 -31.34 16.00
C ARG A 375 9.15 -30.56 14.73
N GLY A 376 9.78 -29.42 14.46
CA GLY A 376 9.59 -28.65 13.24
C GLY A 376 8.17 -28.05 13.14
N HIS A 377 7.50 -28.27 12.01
CA HIS A 377 6.17 -27.69 11.71
C HIS A 377 4.97 -28.55 12.16
N LYS A 378 5.21 -29.65 12.88
CA LYS A 378 4.13 -30.51 13.36
C LYS A 378 3.12 -29.74 14.23
N GLY A 379 1.84 -30.00 13.99
CA GLY A 379 0.71 -29.33 14.68
C GLY A 379 0.35 -27.94 14.15
N LEU A 380 1.21 -27.29 13.33
CA LEU A 380 0.95 -25.93 12.86
C LEU A 380 -0.29 -25.81 11.98
N TYR A 381 -0.60 -26.82 11.15
CA TYR A 381 -1.80 -26.79 10.31
C TYR A 381 -3.06 -26.57 11.17
N ASP A 382 -3.22 -27.38 12.21
CA ASP A 382 -4.37 -27.32 13.10
C ASP A 382 -4.33 -26.05 13.98
N THR A 383 -3.16 -25.64 14.49
CA THR A 383 -2.99 -24.37 15.23
C THR A 383 -3.45 -23.16 14.41
N ILE A 384 -3.05 -23.08 13.13
CA ILE A 384 -3.41 -21.97 12.23
C ILE A 384 -4.88 -22.08 11.81
N ASN A 385 -5.32 -23.25 11.35
CA ASN A 385 -6.64 -23.41 10.75
C ASN A 385 -7.77 -23.32 11.79
N ASN A 386 -7.48 -23.58 13.08
CA ASN A 386 -8.44 -23.45 14.17
C ASN A 386 -8.51 -22.05 14.78
N SER A 387 -7.45 -21.24 14.71
CA SER A 387 -7.43 -19.88 15.25
C SER A 387 -7.66 -18.81 14.18
N LEU A 388 -8.78 -18.09 14.30
CA LEU A 388 -9.02 -16.90 13.47
C LEU A 388 -8.06 -15.75 13.82
N HIS A 389 -7.59 -15.65 15.06
CA HIS A 389 -6.61 -14.63 15.45
C HIS A 389 -5.24 -14.88 14.81
N PHE A 390 -4.81 -16.14 14.71
CA PHE A 390 -3.58 -16.47 13.98
C PHE A 390 -3.71 -16.17 12.48
N GLN A 391 -4.82 -16.58 11.86
CA GLN A 391 -5.08 -16.30 10.44
C GLN A 391 -5.14 -14.80 10.16
N LEU A 392 -5.83 -14.03 11.00
CA LEU A 392 -5.91 -12.57 10.86
C LEU A 392 -4.56 -11.90 11.09
N GLY A 393 -3.77 -12.35 12.08
CA GLY A 393 -2.41 -11.88 12.29
C GLY A 393 -1.53 -12.07 11.06
N LEU A 394 -1.53 -13.27 10.46
CA LEU A 394 -0.79 -13.55 9.22
C LEU A 394 -1.28 -12.75 8.02
N ALA A 395 -2.61 -12.63 7.86
CA ALA A 395 -3.20 -11.87 6.77
C ALA A 395 -2.85 -10.38 6.86
N LEU A 396 -2.91 -9.80 8.05
CA LEU A 396 -2.51 -8.42 8.30
C LEU A 396 -1.00 -8.24 8.10
N ALA A 397 -0.15 -9.16 8.58
CA ALA A 397 1.30 -9.05 8.37
C ALA A 397 1.64 -9.06 6.87
N SER A 398 1.04 -9.97 6.11
CA SER A 398 1.24 -10.06 4.66
C SER A 398 0.69 -8.82 3.95
N LEU A 399 -0.51 -8.36 4.33
CA LEU A 399 -1.15 -7.17 3.75
C LEU A 399 -0.39 -5.89 4.07
N GLY A 400 0.18 -5.75 5.27
CA GLY A 400 0.96 -4.59 5.70
C GLY A 400 2.26 -4.47 4.90
N VAL A 401 2.94 -5.61 4.66
CA VAL A 401 4.14 -5.66 3.81
C VAL A 401 3.82 -5.22 2.38
N ILE A 402 2.78 -5.78 1.76
CA ILE A 402 2.42 -5.40 0.38
C ILE A 402 1.88 -3.97 0.28
N THR A 403 1.19 -3.46 1.31
CA THR A 403 0.72 -2.06 1.34
C THR A 403 1.92 -1.10 1.35
N SER A 404 2.96 -1.40 2.12
CA SER A 404 4.22 -0.63 2.09
C SER A 404 4.92 -0.76 0.73
N LEU A 405 4.95 -1.96 0.17
CA LEU A 405 5.52 -2.20 -1.17
C LEU A 405 4.80 -1.40 -2.25
N VAL A 406 3.47 -1.31 -2.19
CA VAL A 406 2.65 -0.47 -3.08
C VAL A 406 3.09 0.99 -2.97
N ALA A 407 3.27 1.52 -1.76
CA ALA A 407 3.75 2.89 -1.57
C ALA A 407 5.13 3.11 -2.22
N GLN A 408 6.09 2.21 -1.96
CA GLN A 408 7.46 2.30 -2.48
C GLN A 408 7.52 2.18 -4.01
N HIS A 409 6.73 1.27 -4.59
CA HIS A 409 6.73 1.07 -6.04
C HIS A 409 5.93 2.15 -6.78
N MET A 410 4.83 2.67 -6.24
CA MET A 410 4.01 3.65 -6.95
C MET A 410 4.69 5.01 -7.16
N TYR A 411 5.56 5.44 -6.24
CA TYR A 411 6.29 6.70 -6.41
C TYR A 411 7.50 6.54 -7.35
N SER A 412 8.18 5.38 -7.31
CA SER A 412 9.41 5.12 -8.09
C SER A 412 9.13 4.55 -9.49
N LEU A 413 8.02 3.83 -9.65
CA LEU A 413 7.53 3.25 -10.91
C LEU A 413 6.06 3.69 -11.14
N PRO A 414 5.81 4.95 -11.52
CA PRO A 414 4.45 5.46 -11.69
C PRO A 414 3.67 4.66 -12.73
N ALA A 415 2.56 4.04 -12.34
CA ALA A 415 1.75 3.20 -13.23
C ALA A 415 0.63 3.95 -13.97
N TYR A 416 0.34 5.18 -13.57
CA TYR A 416 -0.78 5.97 -14.10
C TYR A 416 -0.28 7.18 -14.89
N ALA A 417 -0.90 7.46 -16.03
CA ALA A 417 -0.50 8.55 -16.91
C ALA A 417 -0.54 9.90 -16.18
N PHE A 418 0.55 10.66 -16.31
CA PHE A 418 0.74 12.02 -15.76
C PHE A 418 0.78 12.11 -14.22
N ILE A 419 0.70 11.00 -13.49
CA ILE A 419 0.71 11.04 -12.02
C ILE A 419 2.06 11.47 -11.46
N ALA A 420 3.16 11.23 -12.18
CA ALA A 420 4.49 11.68 -11.77
C ALA A 420 4.62 13.22 -11.74
N GLN A 421 3.75 13.92 -12.49
CA GLN A 421 3.71 15.37 -12.61
C GLN A 421 2.70 16.00 -11.62
N ASP A 422 1.82 15.19 -11.03
CA ASP A 422 0.93 15.60 -9.94
C ASP A 422 1.59 15.31 -8.58
N PHE A 423 2.42 16.28 -8.19
CA PHE A 423 3.25 16.24 -7.00
C PHE A 423 2.47 16.06 -5.70
N THR A 424 1.36 16.79 -5.53
CA THR A 424 0.55 16.71 -4.30
C THR A 424 -0.14 15.36 -4.18
N THR A 425 -0.64 14.82 -5.29
CA THR A 425 -1.23 13.47 -5.32
C THR A 425 -0.21 12.38 -5.01
N GLN A 426 1.01 12.45 -5.56
CA GLN A 426 2.09 11.49 -5.25
C GLN A 426 2.44 11.49 -3.76
N ALA A 427 2.64 12.67 -3.17
CA ALA A 427 2.92 12.81 -1.74
C ALA A 427 1.78 12.25 -0.88
N ALA A 428 0.53 12.55 -1.25
CA ALA A 428 -0.66 12.05 -0.55
C ALA A 428 -0.76 10.52 -0.61
N LEU A 429 -0.57 9.91 -1.79
CA LEU A 429 -0.65 8.46 -1.98
C LEU A 429 0.44 7.71 -1.22
N TYR A 430 1.69 8.17 -1.28
CA TYR A 430 2.79 7.57 -0.54
C TYR A 430 2.52 7.61 0.96
N THR A 431 2.19 8.79 1.50
CA THR A 431 1.91 8.98 2.93
C THR A 431 0.73 8.12 3.38
N HIS A 432 -0.37 8.15 2.62
CA HIS A 432 -1.57 7.37 2.90
C HIS A 432 -1.28 5.87 3.06
N HIS A 433 -0.62 5.28 2.06
CA HIS A 433 -0.32 3.85 2.10
C HIS A 433 0.68 3.49 3.20
N GLN A 434 1.68 4.33 3.48
CA GLN A 434 2.63 4.09 4.57
C GLN A 434 1.97 4.13 5.95
N TYR A 435 1.05 5.07 6.20
CA TYR A 435 0.29 5.08 7.45
C TYR A 435 -0.59 3.84 7.58
N ILE A 436 -1.31 3.45 6.53
CA ILE A 436 -2.14 2.23 6.54
C ILE A 436 -1.28 1.00 6.79
N ALA A 437 -0.12 0.88 6.15
CA ALA A 437 0.81 -0.22 6.39
C ALA A 437 1.21 -0.30 7.87
N GLY A 438 1.54 0.83 8.51
CA GLY A 438 1.84 0.88 9.95
C GLY A 438 0.69 0.41 10.84
N PHE A 439 -0.54 0.83 10.57
CA PHE A 439 -1.73 0.38 11.30
C PHE A 439 -1.98 -1.12 11.13
N ILE A 440 -1.92 -1.61 9.89
CA ILE A 440 -2.12 -3.03 9.57
C ILE A 440 -1.04 -3.90 10.23
N MET A 441 0.23 -3.49 10.17
CA MET A 441 1.33 -4.21 10.82
C MET A 441 1.16 -4.26 12.34
N THR A 442 0.77 -3.15 12.97
CA THR A 442 0.48 -3.13 14.42
C THR A 442 -0.66 -4.08 14.78
N GLY A 443 -1.74 -4.08 13.97
CA GLY A 443 -2.85 -5.02 14.11
C GLY A 443 -2.42 -6.48 13.98
N ALA A 444 -1.47 -6.79 13.11
CA ALA A 444 -0.94 -8.14 12.94
C ALA A 444 -0.34 -8.69 14.25
N PHE A 445 0.51 -7.91 14.90
CA PHE A 445 1.12 -8.29 16.18
C PHE A 445 0.11 -8.32 17.33
N ALA A 446 -0.86 -7.40 17.35
CA ALA A 446 -1.96 -7.44 18.32
C ALA A 446 -2.76 -8.74 18.22
N HIS A 447 -3.12 -9.16 17.00
CA HIS A 447 -3.82 -10.43 16.78
C HIS A 447 -2.95 -11.66 17.09
N GLY A 448 -1.63 -11.58 16.86
CA GLY A 448 -0.68 -12.59 17.33
C GLY A 448 -0.65 -12.72 18.85
N ALA A 449 -0.66 -11.62 19.59
CA ALA A 449 -0.72 -11.62 21.05
C ALA A 449 -2.07 -12.19 21.57
N ILE A 450 -3.19 -11.80 20.94
CA ILE A 450 -4.51 -12.34 21.29
C ILE A 450 -4.55 -13.86 21.04
N PHE A 451 -3.95 -14.34 19.95
CA PHE A 451 -3.80 -15.77 19.70
C PHE A 451 -3.04 -16.45 20.84
N PHE A 452 -1.89 -15.90 21.27
CA PHE A 452 -1.11 -16.49 22.36
C PHE A 452 -1.87 -16.57 23.68
N ILE A 453 -2.79 -15.64 23.95
CA ILE A 453 -3.60 -15.69 25.17
C ILE A 453 -4.74 -16.70 25.04
N ARG A 454 -5.53 -16.60 23.97
CA ARG A 454 -6.85 -17.27 23.88
C ARG A 454 -6.80 -18.65 23.24
N ASP A 455 -5.97 -18.81 22.21
CA ASP A 455 -6.09 -19.94 21.28
C ASP A 455 -4.85 -20.86 21.31
N TYR A 456 -3.70 -20.38 21.79
CA TYR A 456 -2.48 -21.17 21.86
C TYR A 456 -2.58 -22.30 22.90
N ASN A 457 -2.39 -23.53 22.44
CA ASN A 457 -2.29 -24.74 23.26
C ASN A 457 -0.83 -25.25 23.30
N PRO A 458 -0.15 -25.20 24.47
CA PRO A 458 1.22 -25.70 24.62
C PRO A 458 1.38 -27.19 24.33
N GLU A 459 0.42 -28.04 24.68
CA GLU A 459 0.51 -29.50 24.48
C GLU A 459 0.50 -29.85 22.99
N GLN A 460 -0.38 -29.20 22.23
CA GLN A 460 -0.46 -29.40 20.77
C GLN A 460 0.80 -28.89 20.05
N ASN A 461 1.46 -27.87 20.61
CA ASN A 461 2.63 -27.23 20.00
C ASN A 461 3.96 -27.64 20.66
N GLU A 462 3.96 -28.65 21.54
CA GLU A 462 5.15 -29.07 22.30
C GLU A 462 6.37 -29.27 21.40
N ASP A 463 7.53 -28.71 21.75
CA ASP A 463 8.79 -28.81 20.98
C ASP A 463 8.68 -28.51 19.47
N ASN A 464 7.60 -27.87 18.99
CA ASN A 464 7.55 -27.37 17.62
C ASN A 464 8.18 -25.97 17.56
N VAL A 465 8.31 -25.41 16.35
CA VAL A 465 8.96 -24.09 16.16
C VAL A 465 8.34 -22.97 17.00
N LEU A 466 7.04 -23.01 17.28
CA LEU A 466 6.33 -21.99 18.05
C LEU A 466 6.62 -22.09 19.55
N ALA A 467 6.60 -23.32 20.10
CA ALA A 467 6.97 -23.55 21.50
C ALA A 467 8.44 -23.19 21.73
N ARG A 468 9.34 -23.63 20.84
CA ARG A 468 10.76 -23.32 20.96
C ARG A 468 11.03 -21.82 20.98
N MET A 469 10.35 -21.04 20.13
CA MET A 469 10.45 -19.57 20.13
C MET A 469 10.10 -18.98 21.50
N LEU A 470 9.06 -19.50 22.16
CA LEU A 470 8.68 -19.06 23.51
C LEU A 470 9.73 -19.43 24.57
N ASP A 471 10.40 -20.58 24.44
CA ASP A 471 11.43 -21.05 25.38
C ASP A 471 12.67 -20.15 25.45
N HIS A 472 12.95 -19.37 24.39
CA HIS A 472 14.07 -18.42 24.34
C HIS A 472 13.63 -16.98 24.07
N LYS A 473 12.39 -16.62 24.48
CA LYS A 473 11.83 -15.29 24.28
C LYS A 473 12.68 -14.17 24.86
N GLU A 474 13.34 -14.40 26.00
CA GLU A 474 14.18 -13.41 26.67
C GLU A 474 15.40 -13.05 25.80
N ALA A 475 15.96 -14.02 25.07
CA ALA A 475 17.05 -13.77 24.14
C ALA A 475 16.59 -12.92 22.96
N ILE A 476 15.42 -13.20 22.38
CA ILE A 476 14.85 -12.41 21.28
C ILE A 476 14.65 -10.95 21.73
N ILE A 477 14.01 -10.76 22.89
CA ILE A 477 13.71 -9.44 23.46
C ILE A 477 15.00 -8.67 23.78
N SER A 478 16.01 -9.34 24.37
CA SER A 478 17.27 -8.67 24.73
C SER A 478 18.08 -8.22 23.52
N HIS A 479 18.11 -9.01 22.44
CA HIS A 479 18.80 -8.62 21.20
C HIS A 479 18.09 -7.47 20.49
N LEU A 480 16.75 -7.47 20.44
CA LEU A 480 15.97 -6.35 19.90
C LEU A 480 16.17 -5.06 20.74
N SER A 481 16.27 -5.19 22.06
CA SER A 481 16.59 -4.09 22.96
C SER A 481 17.99 -3.53 22.68
N TRP A 482 18.99 -4.40 22.58
CA TRP A 482 20.36 -4.00 22.24
C TRP A 482 20.44 -3.29 20.88
N ALA A 483 19.80 -3.84 19.84
CA ALA A 483 19.79 -3.23 18.51
C ALA A 483 19.13 -1.83 18.53
N SER A 484 18.02 -1.68 19.27
CA SER A 484 17.33 -0.39 19.42
C SER A 484 18.21 0.64 20.15
N LEU A 485 18.87 0.24 21.24
CA LEU A 485 19.79 1.11 21.97
C LEU A 485 21.02 1.48 21.13
N PHE A 486 21.61 0.51 20.43
CA PHE A 486 22.75 0.72 19.56
C PHE A 486 22.40 1.73 18.47
N LEU A 487 21.31 1.52 17.74
CA LEU A 487 20.87 2.47 16.71
C LEU A 487 20.54 3.84 17.30
N GLY A 488 19.89 3.89 18.46
CA GLY A 488 19.51 5.13 19.15
C GLY A 488 20.71 5.99 19.51
N PHE A 489 21.69 5.42 20.21
CA PHE A 489 22.88 6.16 20.64
C PHE A 489 23.70 6.68 19.46
N HIS A 490 23.93 5.85 18.42
CA HIS A 490 24.79 6.25 17.30
C HIS A 490 24.08 7.22 16.35
N THR A 491 22.80 6.98 16.01
CA THR A 491 22.07 7.85 15.08
C THR A 491 21.85 9.22 15.68
N LEU A 492 21.33 9.29 16.91
CA LEU A 492 21.11 10.56 17.61
C LEU A 492 22.44 11.26 17.89
N GLY A 493 23.47 10.50 18.30
CA GLY A 493 24.80 11.05 18.58
C GLY A 493 25.43 11.71 17.35
N LEU A 494 25.34 11.10 16.17
CA LEU A 494 25.84 11.68 14.92
C LEU A 494 25.07 12.94 14.52
N TYR A 495 23.74 12.93 14.65
CA TYR A 495 22.94 14.12 14.40
C TYR A 495 23.33 15.29 15.32
N VAL A 496 23.42 15.04 16.64
CA VAL A 496 23.82 16.07 17.62
C VAL A 496 25.23 16.57 17.34
N HIS A 497 26.17 15.69 17.03
CA HIS A 497 27.53 16.09 16.61
C HIS A 497 27.48 17.04 15.42
N ASN A 498 26.73 16.67 14.36
CA ASN A 498 26.64 17.48 13.14
C ASN A 498 25.97 18.84 13.37
N ASP A 499 24.94 18.90 14.24
CA ASP A 499 24.33 20.16 14.68
C ASP A 499 25.33 21.06 15.39
N VAL A 500 26.11 20.51 16.34
CA VAL A 500 27.10 21.29 17.11
C VAL A 500 28.21 21.82 16.19
N MET A 501 28.72 20.98 15.28
CA MET A 501 29.74 21.42 14.33
C MET A 501 29.22 22.52 13.38
N LEU A 502 27.96 22.43 12.94
CA LEU A 502 27.33 23.47 12.13
C LEU A 502 27.13 24.76 12.94
N ALA A 503 26.65 24.66 14.18
CA ALA A 503 26.44 25.79 15.07
C ALA A 503 27.75 26.53 15.40
N PHE A 504 28.87 25.82 15.47
CA PHE A 504 30.21 26.40 15.62
C PHE A 504 30.82 26.95 14.34
N GLY A 505 30.11 26.89 13.20
CA GLY A 505 30.60 27.41 11.93
C GLY A 505 31.73 26.56 11.32
N THR A 506 31.85 25.29 11.72
CA THR A 506 32.85 24.34 11.20
C THR A 506 32.16 23.14 10.54
N PRO A 507 31.39 23.34 9.45
CA PRO A 507 30.64 22.26 8.79
C PRO A 507 31.55 21.15 8.23
N GLU A 508 32.81 21.44 7.91
CA GLU A 508 33.80 20.46 7.46
C GLU A 508 34.16 19.41 8.52
N LYS A 509 33.83 19.66 9.80
CA LYS A 509 34.03 18.71 10.92
C LYS A 509 32.83 17.81 11.17
N GLN A 510 31.77 17.93 10.38
CA GLN A 510 30.65 17.00 10.42
C GLN A 510 31.10 15.60 10.02
N ILE A 511 30.45 14.58 10.57
CA ILE A 511 30.67 13.19 10.18
C ILE A 511 29.64 12.84 9.12
N LEU A 512 30.10 12.77 7.87
CA LEU A 512 29.29 12.49 6.69
C LEU A 512 29.64 11.09 6.17
N ILE A 513 28.73 10.13 6.39
CA ILE A 513 28.94 8.72 6.01
C ILE A 513 28.15 8.44 4.73
N GLU A 514 28.82 8.04 3.67
CA GLU A 514 28.18 7.65 2.41
C GLU A 514 27.48 6.28 2.52
N PRO A 515 26.24 6.13 2.01
CA PRO A 515 25.53 4.85 2.01
C PRO A 515 26.03 3.93 0.87
N ILE A 516 27.31 3.56 0.91
CA ILE A 516 28.03 2.78 -0.13
C ILE A 516 27.28 1.50 -0.51
N PHE A 517 26.68 0.79 0.45
CA PHE A 517 25.92 -0.43 0.17
C PHE A 517 24.67 -0.16 -0.68
N ALA A 518 23.95 0.92 -0.40
CA ALA A 518 22.77 1.28 -1.18
C ALA A 518 23.16 1.86 -2.55
N GLN A 519 24.23 2.65 -2.63
CA GLN A 519 24.78 3.13 -3.90
C GLN A 519 25.24 1.98 -4.79
N TRP A 520 25.88 0.95 -4.20
CA TRP A 520 26.24 -0.29 -4.90
C TRP A 520 25.01 -1.00 -5.45
N ILE A 521 23.90 -1.07 -4.71
CA ILE A 521 22.64 -1.63 -5.21
C ILE A 521 22.11 -0.81 -6.41
N GLN A 522 22.16 0.51 -6.35
CA GLN A 522 21.74 1.35 -7.50
C GLN A 522 22.62 1.06 -8.74
N SER A 523 23.93 0.91 -8.57
CA SER A 523 24.84 0.53 -9.67
C SER A 523 24.64 -0.90 -10.14
N ALA A 524 24.34 -1.84 -9.25
CA ALA A 524 23.97 -3.20 -9.61
C ALA A 524 22.72 -3.23 -10.50
N HIS A 525 21.82 -2.25 -10.31
CA HIS A 525 20.65 -2.00 -11.14
C HIS A 525 20.90 -1.11 -12.38
N GLY A 526 22.15 -0.74 -12.68
CA GLY A 526 22.49 -0.05 -13.93
C GLY A 526 22.66 1.47 -13.81
N LYS A 527 22.59 2.03 -12.60
CA LYS A 527 22.90 3.44 -12.38
C LYS A 527 24.41 3.69 -12.43
N THR A 528 24.85 4.48 -13.40
CA THR A 528 26.28 4.66 -13.69
C THR A 528 26.94 5.81 -12.91
N SER A 529 26.14 6.69 -12.30
CA SER A 529 26.62 7.91 -11.63
C SER A 529 27.60 7.69 -10.48
N TYR A 530 27.62 6.50 -9.87
CA TYR A 530 28.50 6.16 -8.74
C TYR A 530 29.80 5.47 -9.15
N GLY A 531 29.92 4.99 -10.39
CA GLY A 531 31.17 4.42 -10.92
C GLY A 531 31.58 3.03 -10.39
N PHE A 532 30.70 2.24 -9.76
CA PHE A 532 31.06 0.90 -9.26
C PHE A 532 31.35 -0.15 -10.35
N ASP A 533 30.84 0.02 -11.58
CA ASP A 533 30.99 -0.93 -12.72
C ASP A 533 30.68 -2.40 -12.34
N VAL A 534 29.47 -2.65 -11.85
CA VAL A 534 28.99 -3.97 -11.40
C VAL A 534 27.64 -4.35 -12.01
N LEU A 535 27.47 -5.64 -12.31
CA LEU A 535 26.21 -6.22 -12.82
C LEU A 535 25.62 -5.40 -13.97
N LEU A 536 24.44 -4.79 -13.83
CA LEU A 536 23.79 -4.06 -14.91
C LEU A 536 24.44 -2.70 -15.23
N SER A 537 25.31 -2.16 -14.38
CA SER A 537 26.14 -1.00 -14.76
C SER A 537 27.36 -1.37 -15.61
N SER A 538 27.70 -2.67 -15.66
CA SER A 538 28.82 -3.19 -16.45
C SER A 538 28.34 -3.82 -17.75
N THR A 539 28.68 -3.20 -18.88
CA THR A 539 28.26 -3.64 -20.23
C THR A 539 28.79 -5.03 -20.62
N ASN A 540 29.86 -5.50 -19.97
CA ASN A 540 30.45 -6.81 -20.19
C ASN A 540 29.86 -7.91 -19.29
N SER A 541 28.98 -7.56 -18.34
CA SER A 541 28.41 -8.53 -17.40
C SER A 541 27.43 -9.50 -18.10
N PRO A 542 27.42 -10.80 -17.73
CA PRO A 542 26.37 -11.72 -18.17
C PRO A 542 24.95 -11.23 -17.87
N ALA A 543 24.76 -10.53 -16.74
CA ALA A 543 23.46 -9.95 -16.36
C ALA A 543 23.00 -8.87 -17.36
N PHE A 544 23.93 -8.01 -17.79
CA PHE A 544 23.65 -6.99 -18.81
C PHE A 544 23.32 -7.64 -20.15
N ASN A 545 24.13 -8.61 -20.59
CA ASN A 545 23.95 -9.27 -21.88
C ASN A 545 22.62 -10.03 -21.99
N ALA A 546 22.13 -10.62 -20.89
CA ALA A 546 20.87 -11.35 -20.87
C ALA A 546 19.64 -10.45 -21.14
N GLY A 547 19.67 -9.19 -20.71
CA GLY A 547 18.53 -8.26 -20.82
C GLY A 547 18.61 -7.28 -22.00
N ARG A 548 19.79 -7.14 -22.64
CA ARG A 548 20.14 -6.05 -23.57
C ARG A 548 19.17 -5.85 -24.75
N SER A 549 18.47 -6.89 -25.20
CA SER A 549 17.59 -6.84 -26.37
C SER A 549 16.09 -6.81 -26.01
N ILE A 550 15.73 -6.72 -24.74
CA ILE A 550 14.34 -6.82 -24.27
C ILE A 550 13.96 -5.60 -23.43
N TRP A 551 14.06 -5.68 -22.10
CA TRP A 551 13.64 -4.62 -21.17
C TRP A 551 14.77 -3.68 -20.75
N LEU A 552 16.02 -4.14 -20.88
CA LEU A 552 17.17 -3.46 -20.27
C LEU A 552 17.43 -2.07 -20.88
N PRO A 553 17.31 -1.83 -22.21
CA PRO A 553 17.52 -0.48 -22.75
C PRO A 553 16.55 0.55 -22.18
N GLY A 554 15.25 0.23 -22.08
CA GLY A 554 14.25 1.12 -21.50
C GLY A 554 14.49 1.36 -20.01
N TRP A 555 14.86 0.30 -19.28
CA TRP A 555 15.24 0.40 -17.87
C TRP A 555 16.48 1.29 -17.64
N LEU A 556 17.56 1.08 -18.40
CA LEU A 556 18.80 1.84 -18.27
C LEU A 556 18.62 3.32 -18.61
N ASN A 557 17.74 3.62 -19.58
CA ASN A 557 17.33 4.99 -19.86
C ASN A 557 16.65 5.59 -18.62
N ALA A 558 15.61 4.93 -18.10
CA ALA A 558 14.85 5.44 -16.96
C ALA A 558 15.69 5.61 -15.68
N VAL A 559 16.56 4.64 -15.34
CA VAL A 559 17.33 4.67 -14.07
C VAL A 559 18.48 5.69 -14.08
N ASN A 560 18.92 6.13 -15.26
CA ASN A 560 19.97 7.15 -15.41
C ASN A 560 19.41 8.54 -15.73
N GLU A 561 18.09 8.67 -15.89
CA GLU A 561 17.41 9.94 -16.08
C GLU A 561 17.18 10.64 -14.74
N ASN A 562 17.59 11.90 -14.60
CA ASN A 562 17.51 12.63 -13.33
C ASN A 562 16.16 13.32 -13.11
N SER A 563 15.27 13.29 -14.10
CA SER A 563 13.95 13.94 -14.05
C SER A 563 12.84 13.06 -13.46
N ASN A 564 13.16 11.87 -12.94
CA ASN A 564 12.18 10.93 -12.37
C ASN A 564 12.60 10.46 -10.96
N SER A 565 11.77 9.62 -10.34
CA SER A 565 11.98 9.11 -8.98
C SER A 565 12.50 7.67 -8.91
N LEU A 566 12.91 7.07 -10.04
CA LEU A 566 13.46 5.72 -10.10
C LEU A 566 14.91 5.73 -9.59
N PHE A 567 15.15 5.12 -8.43
CA PHE A 567 16.47 5.08 -7.78
C PHE A 567 17.11 6.48 -7.66
N LEU A 568 16.46 7.39 -6.93
CA LEU A 568 17.00 8.72 -6.62
C LEU A 568 18.44 8.67 -6.10
N THR A 569 19.23 9.69 -6.43
CA THR A 569 20.62 9.78 -5.95
C THR A 569 20.65 10.01 -4.44
N ILE A 570 21.28 9.09 -3.73
CA ILE A 570 21.42 9.08 -2.27
C ILE A 570 22.82 9.46 -1.80
N GLY A 571 22.91 10.09 -0.63
CA GLY A 571 24.15 10.50 0.04
C GLY A 571 24.08 10.44 1.57
N PRO A 572 24.89 11.23 2.31
CA PRO A 572 25.01 11.11 3.77
C PRO A 572 23.75 11.44 4.56
N GLY A 573 22.93 12.36 4.06
CA GLY A 573 21.61 12.65 4.61
C GLY A 573 20.68 11.43 4.59
N ASP A 574 20.63 10.74 3.45
CA ASP A 574 19.88 9.50 3.28
C ASP A 574 20.38 8.41 4.22
N PHE A 575 21.70 8.29 4.41
CA PHE A 575 22.27 7.34 5.36
C PHE A 575 21.71 7.55 6.78
N LEU A 576 21.73 8.79 7.29
CA LEU A 576 21.28 9.09 8.65
C LEU A 576 19.78 8.85 8.83
N VAL A 577 18.94 9.29 7.88
CA VAL A 577 17.48 9.10 7.99
C VAL A 577 17.11 7.62 7.88
N HIS A 578 17.81 6.81 7.07
CA HIS A 578 17.55 5.37 7.01
C HIS A 578 17.93 4.65 8.32
N HIS A 579 18.96 5.11 9.03
CA HIS A 579 19.28 4.59 10.38
C HIS A 579 18.24 5.03 11.42
N ALA A 580 17.66 6.23 11.29
CA ALA A 580 16.53 6.65 12.12
C ALA A 580 15.26 5.83 11.84
N ILE A 581 14.97 5.51 10.57
CA ILE A 581 13.88 4.59 10.20
C ILE A 581 14.14 3.20 10.78
N ALA A 582 15.37 2.68 10.66
CA ALA A 582 15.74 1.40 11.25
C ALA A 582 15.54 1.39 12.77
N LEU A 583 15.93 2.46 13.48
CA LEU A 583 15.67 2.63 14.90
C LEU A 583 14.17 2.55 15.22
N GLY A 584 13.34 3.30 14.49
CA GLY A 584 11.90 3.30 14.67
C GLY A 584 11.28 1.91 14.45
N LEU A 585 11.69 1.21 13.40
CA LEU A 585 11.21 -0.15 13.08
C LEU A 585 11.64 -1.18 14.13
N HIS A 586 12.90 -1.17 14.58
CA HIS A 586 13.39 -2.10 15.59
C HIS A 586 12.74 -1.86 16.95
N THR A 587 12.58 -0.59 17.35
CA THR A 587 11.94 -0.23 18.62
C THR A 587 10.45 -0.59 18.62
N THR A 588 9.75 -0.32 17.50
CA THR A 588 8.34 -0.71 17.35
C THR A 588 8.18 -2.23 17.39
N THR A 589 9.05 -2.96 16.69
CA THR A 589 9.08 -4.43 16.70
C THR A 589 9.36 -4.97 18.10
N LEU A 590 10.31 -4.39 18.84
CA LEU A 590 10.59 -4.74 20.23
C LEU A 590 9.34 -4.63 21.11
N ILE A 591 8.64 -3.50 21.04
CA ILE A 591 7.43 -3.25 21.83
C ILE A 591 6.36 -4.29 21.52
N LEU A 592 6.08 -4.52 20.24
CA LEU A 592 5.05 -5.44 19.77
C LEU A 592 5.39 -6.91 20.07
N VAL A 593 6.62 -7.33 19.78
CA VAL A 593 7.10 -8.70 20.05
C VAL A 593 7.12 -8.98 21.54
N LYS A 594 7.68 -8.08 22.36
CA LYS A 594 7.66 -8.24 23.82
C LYS A 594 6.22 -8.37 24.33
N GLY A 595 5.32 -7.51 23.87
CA GLY A 595 3.90 -7.57 24.22
C GLY A 595 3.27 -8.93 23.94
N ALA A 596 3.57 -9.52 22.76
CA ALA A 596 3.07 -10.84 22.39
C ALA A 596 3.71 -12.01 23.17
N LEU A 597 5.04 -11.99 23.37
CA LEU A 597 5.77 -13.08 24.03
C LEU A 597 5.56 -13.12 25.55
N ASP A 598 5.28 -11.98 26.18
CA ASP A 598 4.94 -11.87 27.61
C ASP A 598 3.43 -11.85 27.87
N ALA A 599 2.61 -12.06 26.83
CA ALA A 599 1.15 -12.00 26.91
C ALA A 599 0.58 -13.08 27.84
N ARG A 600 1.16 -14.28 27.84
CA ARG A 600 0.71 -15.39 28.69
C ARG A 600 1.19 -15.30 30.14
N GLY A 601 2.29 -14.59 30.36
CA GLY A 601 2.93 -14.46 31.68
C GLY A 601 4.32 -13.87 31.58
N SER A 602 4.71 -13.15 32.63
CA SER A 602 6.08 -12.64 32.85
C SER A 602 6.50 -12.93 34.30
N LYS A 603 7.76 -12.65 34.66
CA LYS A 603 8.22 -12.81 36.05
C LYS A 603 7.41 -11.97 37.05
N LEU A 604 6.93 -10.80 36.63
CA LEU A 604 6.15 -9.89 37.48
C LEU A 604 4.69 -10.36 37.66
N MET A 605 4.10 -10.98 36.64
CA MET A 605 2.73 -11.49 36.62
C MET A 605 2.68 -12.81 35.83
N PRO A 606 2.96 -13.96 36.49
CA PRO A 606 3.06 -15.25 35.81
C PRO A 606 1.74 -15.78 35.25
N ASP A 607 0.62 -15.39 35.86
CA ASP A 607 -0.77 -15.79 35.61
C ASP A 607 -1.51 -14.86 34.65
N LYS A 608 -0.79 -14.00 33.92
CA LYS A 608 -1.38 -12.96 33.04
C LYS A 608 -2.42 -13.49 32.05
N LYS A 609 -2.23 -14.70 31.51
CA LYS A 609 -3.19 -15.34 30.59
C LYS A 609 -4.62 -15.42 31.17
N ASP A 610 -4.77 -15.47 32.50
CA ASP A 610 -6.05 -15.68 33.17
C ASP A 610 -6.91 -14.40 33.21
N PHE A 611 -6.31 -13.25 32.90
CA PHE A 611 -6.95 -11.93 32.88
C PHE A 611 -7.39 -11.48 31.48
N GLY A 612 -7.00 -12.22 30.44
CA GLY A 612 -7.29 -11.87 29.05
C GLY A 612 -6.32 -10.82 28.47
N TYR A 613 -6.70 -10.24 27.33
CA TYR A 613 -5.83 -9.33 26.56
C TYR A 613 -5.86 -7.89 27.06
N SER A 614 -7.02 -7.41 27.50
CA SER A 614 -7.24 -6.04 27.98
C SER A 614 -7.62 -6.09 29.45
N PHE A 615 -6.76 -5.53 30.31
CA PHE A 615 -7.03 -5.33 31.73
C PHE A 615 -6.22 -4.11 32.22
N PRO A 616 -6.67 -3.39 33.25
CA PRO A 616 -6.02 -2.13 33.64
C PRO A 616 -4.60 -2.31 34.20
N CYS A 617 -4.44 -3.18 35.19
CA CYS A 617 -3.19 -3.54 35.86
C CYS A 617 -3.42 -4.74 36.80
N ASP A 618 -2.38 -5.19 37.52
CA ASP A 618 -2.50 -6.18 38.61
C ASP A 618 -2.39 -5.51 40.01
N GLY A 619 -3.00 -4.33 40.13
CA GLY A 619 -2.95 -3.50 41.34
C GLY A 619 -1.60 -2.77 41.56
N PRO A 620 -1.50 -2.01 42.67
CA PRO A 620 -0.29 -1.23 43.01
C PRO A 620 0.77 -2.02 43.81
N GLY A 621 0.66 -3.35 43.85
CA GLY A 621 1.61 -4.20 44.58
C GLY A 621 2.80 -4.62 43.70
N ARG A 622 3.90 -5.06 44.32
CA ARG A 622 5.12 -5.59 43.67
C ARG A 622 5.94 -4.57 42.85
N GLY A 623 5.77 -3.28 43.13
CA GLY A 623 6.44 -2.15 42.46
C GLY A 623 5.40 -1.21 41.88
#